data_AF-A0A6J7G562-F1
#
_entry.id   AF-A0A6J7G562-F1
#
_cell.length_a   1.000
_cell.length_b   1.000
_cell.length_c   1.000
_cell.angle_alpha   90.00
_cell.angle_beta   90.00
_cell.angle_gamma   90.00
#
_symmetry.space_group_name_H-M   'P 1'
#
loop_
_entity.id
_entity.type
_entity.pdbx_description
1 polymer ?
#
loop_
_entity_poly.entity_id
_entity_poly.type
_entity_poly.pdbx_seq_one_letter_code
_entity_poly.pdbx_strand_id
1 'polypeptide(L)'
;MHELERDDLPFLDRLLARADVLVGQPVRDDWRDLPVGTAQVHGRAPRARLVVVPVIRHTGLHPWGALVRTPWMGDPPVVPYHDLRTILAVARGTDRRPVGHGRPDGFRAVARGSLDELRRREEQHGAVRASDLVEAAGAGAMLTINHPGNAVLVPLAGRVLEACGLPGPARDPGRTLLSSVRAPIRPEVLDALGLDPAAALPSWDVGGTPVDDDAVAREQAGWYAGRGPVVAAALRRYGPAIEALGL
;
A
#
# COMPACT_ATOMS: atom_id res chain seq x y z
N MET A 1 -5.52 -1.85 -13.73
CA MET A 1 -6.62 -2.78 -13.38
C MET A 1 -7.89 -2.07 -12.93
N HIS A 2 -7.83 -1.10 -12.01
CA HIS A 2 -9.05 -0.49 -11.47
C HIS A 2 -9.81 0.42 -12.47
N GLU A 3 -9.12 0.91 -13.50
CA GLU A 3 -9.65 1.81 -14.55
C GLU A 3 -10.02 1.08 -15.85
N LEU A 4 -9.75 -0.22 -15.98
CA LEU A 4 -10.01 -0.97 -17.21
C LEU A 4 -11.50 -1.32 -17.29
N GLU A 5 -12.12 -1.07 -18.44
CA GLU A 5 -13.51 -1.39 -18.75
C GLU A 5 -13.61 -2.49 -19.84
N ARG A 6 -14.84 -2.96 -20.11
CA ARG A 6 -15.07 -4.02 -21.11
C ARG A 6 -14.65 -3.58 -22.51
N ASP A 7 -14.85 -2.31 -22.83
CA ASP A 7 -14.55 -1.76 -24.16
C ASP A 7 -13.04 -1.60 -24.40
N ASP A 8 -12.22 -1.67 -23.36
CA ASP A 8 -10.76 -1.68 -23.47
C ASP A 8 -10.20 -3.05 -23.89
N LEU A 9 -10.97 -4.14 -23.73
CA LEU A 9 -10.48 -5.50 -23.95
C LEU A 9 -9.93 -5.75 -25.36
N PRO A 10 -10.57 -5.27 -26.46
CA PRO A 10 -10.00 -5.41 -27.79
C PRO A 10 -8.66 -4.67 -27.97
N PHE A 11 -8.44 -3.56 -27.26
CA PHE A 11 -7.16 -2.85 -27.28
C PHE A 11 -6.08 -3.62 -26.52
N LEU A 12 -6.45 -4.17 -25.36
CA LEU A 12 -5.60 -5.05 -24.58
C LEU A 12 -5.17 -6.27 -25.42
N ASP A 13 -6.09 -6.95 -26.09
CA ASP A 13 -5.78 -8.13 -26.90
C ASP A 13 -4.80 -7.81 -28.04
N ARG A 14 -4.94 -6.64 -28.69
CA ARG A 14 -3.98 -6.19 -29.70
C ARG A 14 -2.57 -5.95 -29.15
N LEU A 15 -2.46 -5.46 -27.92
CA LEU A 15 -1.18 -5.29 -27.24
C LEU A 15 -0.57 -6.63 -26.85
N LEU A 16 -1.37 -7.52 -26.25
CA LEU A 16 -0.95 -8.86 -25.83
C LEU A 16 -0.48 -9.71 -27.01
N ALA A 17 -1.12 -9.59 -28.17
CA ALA A 17 -0.71 -10.28 -29.39
C ALA A 17 0.70 -9.87 -29.90
N ARG A 18 1.31 -8.82 -29.35
CA ARG A 18 2.63 -8.33 -29.74
C ARG A 18 3.63 -8.26 -28.59
N ALA A 19 3.23 -8.69 -27.40
CA ALA A 19 4.08 -8.59 -26.22
C ALA A 19 5.06 -9.78 -26.15
N ASP A 20 6.34 -9.48 -25.94
CA ASP A 20 7.37 -10.48 -25.61
C ASP A 20 7.49 -10.69 -24.09
N VAL A 21 7.04 -9.70 -23.33
CA VAL A 21 7.07 -9.70 -21.86
C VAL A 21 5.78 -9.10 -21.33
N LEU A 22 5.22 -9.75 -20.30
CA LEU A 22 4.09 -9.26 -19.53
C LEU A 22 4.56 -9.06 -18.09
N VAL A 23 4.63 -7.80 -17.63
CA VAL A 23 4.92 -7.46 -16.24
C VAL A 23 3.62 -7.09 -15.55
N GLY A 24 3.27 -7.78 -14.47
CA GLY A 24 2.00 -7.55 -13.79
C GLY A 24 2.02 -7.92 -12.31
N GLN A 25 1.06 -7.35 -11.57
CA GLN A 25 0.78 -7.80 -10.21
C GLN A 25 -0.16 -9.01 -10.22
N PRO A 26 -0.17 -9.81 -9.14
CA PRO A 26 -1.20 -10.84 -8.94
C PRO A 26 -2.60 -10.21 -8.89
N VAL A 27 -3.46 -10.63 -9.81
CA VAL A 27 -4.85 -10.23 -9.93
C VAL A 27 -5.64 -11.52 -10.07
N ARG A 28 -6.66 -11.70 -9.21
CA ARG A 28 -7.55 -12.85 -9.31
C ARG A 28 -8.29 -12.86 -10.64
N ASP A 29 -8.65 -14.04 -11.10
CA ASP A 29 -9.51 -14.20 -12.26
C ASP A 29 -10.87 -13.53 -12.04
N ASP A 30 -11.45 -13.08 -13.15
CA ASP A 30 -12.74 -12.40 -13.20
C ASP A 30 -12.79 -11.17 -12.27
N TRP A 31 -11.67 -10.46 -12.17
CA TRP A 31 -11.58 -9.24 -11.38
C TRP A 31 -12.53 -8.19 -11.94
N ARG A 32 -13.53 -7.80 -11.13
CA ARG A 32 -14.63 -6.89 -11.51
C ARG A 32 -15.41 -7.37 -12.75
N ASP A 33 -15.67 -8.67 -12.81
CA ASP A 33 -16.47 -9.29 -13.88
C ASP A 33 -15.85 -9.13 -15.29
N LEU A 34 -14.52 -8.96 -15.33
CA LEU A 34 -13.71 -8.89 -16.53
C LEU A 34 -12.65 -10.00 -16.54
N PRO A 35 -12.34 -10.63 -17.69
CA PRO A 35 -11.38 -11.73 -17.83
C PRO A 35 -9.93 -11.22 -17.80
N VAL A 36 -9.57 -10.55 -16.71
CA VAL A 36 -8.35 -9.75 -16.58
C VAL A 36 -7.48 -10.19 -15.40
N GLY A 37 -7.75 -11.37 -14.84
CA GLY A 37 -6.81 -12.01 -13.91
C GLY A 37 -5.44 -12.23 -14.54
N THR A 38 -4.38 -12.28 -13.74
CA THR A 38 -3.01 -12.40 -14.25
C THR A 38 -2.84 -13.65 -15.13
N ALA A 39 -3.45 -14.77 -14.72
CA ALA A 39 -3.46 -16.00 -15.50
C ALA A 39 -4.27 -15.86 -16.80
N GLN A 40 -5.45 -15.26 -16.75
CA GLN A 40 -6.29 -15.00 -17.92
C GLN A 40 -5.62 -14.06 -18.94
N VAL A 41 -4.92 -13.02 -18.47
CA VAL A 41 -4.17 -12.09 -19.34
C VAL A 41 -2.97 -12.80 -19.95
N HIS A 42 -2.21 -13.58 -19.17
CA HIS A 42 -1.07 -14.33 -19.68
C HIS A 42 -1.47 -15.40 -20.70
N GLY A 43 -2.59 -16.11 -20.47
CA GLY A 43 -3.13 -17.08 -21.43
C GLY A 43 -3.49 -16.48 -22.80
N ARG A 44 -3.78 -15.17 -22.85
CA ARG A 44 -4.01 -14.42 -24.10
C ARG A 44 -2.72 -13.88 -24.74
N ALA A 45 -1.58 -14.00 -24.06
CA ALA A 45 -0.26 -13.60 -24.54
C ALA A 45 0.72 -14.79 -24.52
N PRO A 46 0.47 -15.88 -25.27
CA PRO A 46 1.24 -17.13 -25.15
C PRO A 46 2.72 -17.00 -25.53
N ARG A 47 3.09 -15.93 -26.25
CA ARG A 47 4.49 -15.61 -26.59
C ARG A 47 5.20 -14.78 -25.51
N ALA A 48 4.44 -14.15 -24.61
CA ALA A 48 4.99 -13.29 -23.59
C ALA A 48 5.50 -14.12 -22.41
N ARG A 49 6.71 -13.81 -21.94
CA ARG A 49 7.14 -14.26 -20.61
C ARG A 49 6.45 -13.41 -19.56
N LEU A 50 5.79 -14.06 -18.60
CA LEU A 50 5.22 -13.40 -17.44
C LEU A 50 6.28 -13.13 -16.37
N VAL A 51 6.35 -11.89 -15.89
CA VAL A 51 7.11 -11.48 -14.70
C VAL A 51 6.14 -10.89 -13.69
N VAL A 52 6.04 -11.52 -12.52
CA VAL A 52 5.12 -11.11 -11.46
C VAL A 52 5.82 -10.15 -10.51
N VAL A 53 5.22 -8.98 -10.28
CA VAL A 53 5.69 -7.98 -9.30
C VAL A 53 4.74 -8.00 -8.10
N PRO A 54 5.22 -7.98 -6.85
CA PRO A 54 4.34 -8.08 -5.70
C PRO A 54 3.47 -6.83 -5.54
N VAL A 55 2.30 -7.01 -4.93
CA VAL A 55 1.51 -5.88 -4.42
C VAL A 55 2.19 -5.39 -3.13
N ILE A 56 3.01 -4.35 -3.25
CA ILE A 56 3.76 -3.80 -2.11
C ILE A 56 2.79 -3.08 -1.17
N ARG A 57 2.71 -3.61 0.04
CA ARG A 57 2.02 -2.95 1.16
C ARG A 57 2.88 -3.09 2.40
N HIS A 58 3.17 -1.95 3.03
CA HIS A 58 3.98 -1.92 4.24
C HIS A 58 3.50 -0.81 5.18
N THR A 59 3.15 -1.19 6.41
CA THR A 59 2.62 -0.25 7.42
C THR A 59 3.66 0.20 8.44
N GLY A 60 4.95 -0.17 8.32
CA GLY A 60 5.96 0.14 9.34
C GLY A 60 6.11 1.64 9.64
N LEU A 61 6.16 2.49 8.60
CA LEU A 61 6.21 3.95 8.76
C LEU A 61 4.86 4.59 9.14
N HIS A 62 3.76 3.84 8.96
CA HIS A 62 2.38 4.33 9.14
C HIS A 62 1.57 3.27 9.93
N PRO A 63 1.92 2.99 11.20
CA PRO A 63 1.42 1.82 11.91
C PRO A 63 -0.09 1.83 12.17
N TRP A 64 -0.69 3.02 12.15
CA TRP A 64 -2.14 3.21 12.26
C TRP A 64 -2.87 3.23 10.92
N GLY A 65 -2.13 3.23 9.80
CA GLY A 65 -2.69 3.31 8.46
C GLY A 65 -3.40 2.02 8.06
N ALA A 66 -4.62 2.15 7.56
CA ALA A 66 -5.45 1.02 7.14
C ALA A 66 -6.05 1.23 5.75
N LEU A 67 -6.22 0.12 5.03
CA LEU A 67 -6.92 0.03 3.75
C LEU A 67 -8.05 -0.98 3.91
N VAL A 68 -9.27 -0.46 3.95
CA VAL A 68 -10.50 -1.24 4.04
C VAL A 68 -11.30 -0.92 2.80
N ARG A 69 -11.40 -1.88 1.89
CA ARG A 69 -12.22 -1.74 0.69
C ARG A 69 -13.50 -2.55 0.87
N THR A 70 -14.63 -1.86 0.85
CA THR A 70 -15.96 -2.48 0.71
C THR A 70 -16.58 -2.00 -0.60
N PRO A 71 -17.17 -2.88 -1.42
CA PRO A 71 -17.62 -2.54 -2.78
C PRO A 71 -18.55 -1.33 -2.90
N TRP A 72 -19.30 -0.98 -1.84
CA TRP A 72 -20.36 0.04 -1.86
C TRP A 72 -20.04 1.35 -1.14
N MET A 73 -18.91 1.49 -0.45
CA MET A 73 -18.68 2.67 0.41
C MET A 73 -17.71 3.72 -0.12
N GLY A 74 -16.99 3.46 -1.21
CA GLY A 74 -15.97 4.37 -1.71
C GLY A 74 -14.81 4.58 -0.72
N ASP A 75 -13.96 5.54 -1.02
CA ASP A 75 -12.81 5.91 -0.19
C ASP A 75 -13.23 6.94 0.89
N PRO A 76 -12.55 6.98 2.05
CA PRO A 76 -12.80 8.00 3.06
C PRO A 76 -12.47 9.42 2.52
N PRO A 77 -13.09 10.48 3.05
CA PRO A 77 -12.88 11.84 2.58
C PRO A 77 -11.46 12.34 2.86
N VAL A 78 -11.07 13.39 2.13
CA VAL A 78 -9.77 14.09 2.20
C VAL A 78 -8.59 13.27 1.68
N VAL A 79 -8.38 12.07 2.22
CA VAL A 79 -7.35 11.12 1.77
C VAL A 79 -7.92 9.70 1.73
N PRO A 80 -7.54 8.86 0.74
CA PRO A 80 -8.12 7.53 0.55
C PRO A 80 -7.51 6.47 1.47
N TYR A 81 -7.26 6.83 2.73
CA TYR A 81 -6.63 5.99 3.75
C TYR A 81 -7.37 6.14 5.07
N HIS A 82 -7.52 5.02 5.78
CA HIS A 82 -8.10 5.03 7.12
C HIS A 82 -7.02 5.14 8.19
N ASP A 83 -7.39 5.68 9.35
CA ASP A 83 -6.59 5.67 10.57
C ASP A 83 -7.30 4.83 11.65
N LEU A 84 -6.60 3.83 12.19
CA LEU A 84 -7.14 2.92 13.20
C LEU A 84 -7.53 3.64 14.49
N ARG A 85 -6.84 4.73 14.86
CA ARG A 85 -7.15 5.51 16.06
C ARG A 85 -8.46 6.27 15.86
N THR A 86 -8.66 6.88 14.69
CA THR A 86 -9.93 7.54 14.34
C THR A 86 -11.09 6.54 14.32
N ILE A 87 -10.89 5.36 13.73
CA ILE A 87 -11.90 4.28 13.70
C ILE A 87 -12.26 3.83 15.13
N LEU A 88 -11.26 3.63 15.99
CA LEU A 88 -11.48 3.21 17.38
C LEU A 88 -12.18 4.28 18.21
N ALA A 89 -11.88 5.56 17.97
CA ALA A 89 -12.56 6.67 18.63
C ALA A 89 -14.08 6.62 18.34
N VAL A 90 -14.44 6.52 17.05
CA VAL A 90 -15.84 6.38 16.61
C VAL A 90 -16.49 5.11 17.17
N ALA A 91 -15.80 3.96 17.12
CA ALA A 91 -16.31 2.70 17.65
C ALA A 91 -16.60 2.76 19.17
N ARG A 92 -15.86 3.59 19.90
CA ARG A 92 -16.01 3.82 21.35
C ARG A 92 -16.98 4.96 21.69
N GLY A 93 -17.53 5.65 20.69
CA GLY A 93 -18.39 6.81 20.92
C GLY A 93 -17.64 7.99 21.55
N THR A 94 -16.36 8.18 21.23
CA THR A 94 -15.54 9.30 21.71
C THR A 94 -14.84 10.02 20.56
N ASP A 95 -14.57 11.31 20.74
CA ASP A 95 -13.76 12.09 19.80
C ASP A 95 -12.25 11.97 20.09
N ARG A 96 -11.88 11.28 21.18
CA ARG A 96 -10.49 11.11 21.58
C ARG A 96 -9.87 9.89 20.91
N ARG A 97 -8.94 10.14 19.97
CA ARG A 97 -8.08 9.11 19.37
C ARG A 97 -7.25 8.40 20.46
N PRO A 98 -7.24 7.05 20.54
CA PRO A 98 -6.34 6.34 21.42
C PRO A 98 -4.89 6.55 20.99
N VAL A 99 -4.01 6.73 21.97
CA VAL A 99 -2.56 6.92 21.75
C VAL A 99 -1.83 5.58 21.68
N GLY A 100 -2.41 4.53 22.29
CA GLY A 100 -1.75 3.24 22.49
C GLY A 100 -0.77 3.30 23.68
N HIS A 101 0.02 2.24 23.86
CA HIS A 101 1.04 2.21 24.93
C HIS A 101 2.34 2.92 24.54
N GLY A 102 2.52 3.31 23.27
CA GLY A 102 3.70 4.05 22.78
C GLY A 102 5.05 3.31 22.96
N ARG A 103 5.03 1.97 23.01
CA ARG A 103 6.23 1.17 23.28
C ARG A 103 6.89 0.82 21.93
N PRO A 104 8.22 0.95 21.80
CA PRO A 104 8.92 0.63 20.56
C PRO A 104 8.61 -0.76 19.99
N ASP A 105 8.42 -1.76 20.86
CA ASP A 105 8.15 -3.14 20.44
C ASP A 105 6.85 -3.30 19.68
N GLY A 106 5.84 -2.46 19.96
CA GLY A 106 4.57 -2.46 19.23
C GLY A 106 4.74 -1.99 17.79
N PHE A 107 5.45 -0.88 17.59
CA PHE A 107 5.78 -0.37 16.25
C PHE A 107 6.62 -1.38 15.46
N ARG A 108 7.63 -1.98 16.10
CA ARG A 108 8.45 -3.04 15.49
C ARG A 108 7.63 -4.29 15.16
N ALA A 109 6.65 -4.65 15.97
CA ALA A 109 5.76 -5.79 15.71
C ALA A 109 4.87 -5.52 14.47
N VAL A 110 4.29 -4.33 14.35
CA VAL A 110 3.52 -3.93 13.17
C VAL A 110 4.38 -3.93 11.91
N ALA A 111 5.58 -3.35 11.97
CA ALA A 111 6.52 -3.33 10.84
C ALA A 111 6.89 -4.75 10.39
N ARG A 112 7.29 -5.62 11.32
CA ARG A 112 7.63 -7.03 11.03
C ARG A 112 6.45 -7.80 10.45
N GLY A 113 5.27 -7.73 11.09
CA GLY A 113 4.08 -8.43 10.62
C GLY A 113 3.66 -8.00 9.21
N SER A 114 3.81 -6.71 8.88
CA SER A 114 3.55 -6.23 7.52
C SER A 114 4.59 -6.70 6.49
N LEU A 115 5.86 -6.83 6.90
CA LEU A 115 6.93 -7.31 6.03
C LEU A 115 6.81 -8.82 5.79
N ASP A 116 6.43 -9.58 6.81
CA ASP A 116 6.19 -11.02 6.71
C ASP A 116 5.00 -11.32 5.80
N GLU A 117 3.95 -10.52 5.84
CA GLU A 117 2.84 -10.63 4.88
C GLU A 117 3.27 -10.31 3.44
N LEU A 118 4.18 -9.36 3.23
CA LEU A 118 4.76 -9.10 1.91
C LEU A 118 5.56 -10.32 1.43
N ARG A 119 6.45 -10.87 2.27
CA ARG A 119 7.24 -12.08 1.98
C ARG A 119 6.34 -13.27 1.62
N ARG A 120 5.28 -13.53 2.40
CA ARG A 120 4.30 -14.58 2.10
C ARG A 120 3.66 -14.42 0.72
N ARG A 121 3.28 -13.20 0.34
CA ARG A 121 2.68 -12.93 -0.98
C ARG A 121 3.69 -13.06 -2.12
N GLU A 122 4.93 -12.67 -1.89
CA GLU A 122 6.02 -12.88 -2.85
C GLU A 122 6.19 -14.37 -3.15
N GLU A 123 6.29 -15.20 -2.11
CA GLU A 123 6.41 -16.65 -2.23
C GLU A 123 5.17 -17.27 -2.88
N GLN A 124 3.97 -16.93 -2.40
CA GLN A 124 2.70 -17.46 -2.92
C GLN A 124 2.53 -17.24 -4.42
N HIS A 125 3.03 -16.11 -4.95
CA HIS A 125 2.84 -15.74 -6.35
C HIS A 125 4.09 -15.88 -7.20
N GLY A 126 5.20 -16.40 -6.65
CA GLY A 126 6.48 -16.45 -7.34
C GLY A 126 6.93 -15.06 -7.84
N ALA A 127 6.65 -14.02 -7.08
CA ALA A 127 6.89 -12.65 -7.48
C ALA A 127 8.37 -12.26 -7.30
N VAL A 128 8.81 -11.27 -8.07
CA VAL A 128 10.11 -10.62 -7.87
C VAL A 128 10.18 -10.10 -6.43
N ARG A 129 11.20 -10.52 -5.68
CA ARG A 129 11.37 -10.15 -4.27
C ARG A 129 11.50 -8.62 -4.14
N ALA A 130 10.76 -8.03 -3.22
CA ALA A 130 10.78 -6.60 -2.89
C ALA A 130 10.87 -6.35 -1.37
N SER A 131 10.55 -7.35 -0.54
CA SER A 131 10.54 -7.25 0.92
C SER A 131 11.88 -6.77 1.51
N ASP A 132 13.00 -7.25 1.00
CA ASP A 132 14.33 -6.79 1.39
C ASP A 132 14.64 -5.37 0.91
N LEU A 133 14.09 -4.94 -0.23
CA LEU A 133 14.21 -3.55 -0.69
C LEU A 133 13.43 -2.60 0.21
N VAL A 134 12.23 -3.01 0.65
CA VAL A 134 11.43 -2.24 1.63
C VAL A 134 12.17 -2.11 2.94
N GLU A 135 12.79 -3.19 3.43
CA GLU A 135 13.58 -3.18 4.66
C GLU A 135 14.81 -2.27 4.55
N ALA A 136 15.56 -2.37 3.44
CA ALA A 136 16.76 -1.57 3.20
C ALA A 136 16.48 -0.08 2.98
N ALA A 137 15.30 0.28 2.47
CA ALA A 137 14.94 1.67 2.15
C ALA A 137 14.67 2.55 3.37
N GLY A 138 14.50 1.98 4.57
CA GLY A 138 14.29 2.72 5.80
C GLY A 138 13.14 3.74 5.71
N ALA A 139 13.39 5.00 6.07
CA ALA A 139 12.39 6.06 6.00
C ALA A 139 11.95 6.41 4.56
N GLY A 140 12.71 6.01 3.55
CA GLY A 140 12.36 6.16 2.14
C GLY A 140 11.49 5.03 1.58
N ALA A 141 11.12 4.04 2.39
CA ALA A 141 10.44 2.85 1.93
C ALA A 141 9.04 3.13 1.36
N MET A 142 8.26 3.97 2.03
CA MET A 142 6.83 4.16 1.75
C MET A 142 6.40 5.62 1.92
N LEU A 143 5.61 6.13 0.98
CA LEU A 143 4.90 7.42 1.06
C LEU A 143 3.54 7.29 1.77
N THR A 144 2.88 6.15 1.55
CA THR A 144 1.66 5.69 2.23
C THR A 144 1.74 4.16 2.34
N ILE A 145 0.77 3.49 2.97
CA ILE A 145 0.86 2.05 3.20
C ILE A 145 0.89 1.17 1.94
N ASN A 146 0.58 1.71 0.75
CA ASN A 146 0.64 1.03 -0.55
C ASN A 146 1.35 1.85 -1.64
N HIS A 147 1.95 2.99 -1.31
CA HIS A 147 2.76 3.80 -2.24
C HIS A 147 4.24 3.67 -1.86
N PRO A 148 4.97 2.67 -2.36
CA PRO A 148 6.41 2.56 -2.15
C PRO A 148 7.15 3.78 -2.72
N GLY A 149 8.21 4.21 -2.03
CA GLY A 149 9.07 5.29 -2.48
C GLY A 149 10.05 4.85 -3.58
N ASN A 150 10.72 5.82 -4.20
CA ASN A 150 11.72 5.56 -5.25
C ASN A 150 12.87 4.65 -4.76
N ALA A 151 13.23 4.72 -3.48
CA ALA A 151 14.23 3.86 -2.85
C ALA A 151 13.86 2.35 -2.93
N VAL A 152 12.58 2.03 -3.10
CA VAL A 152 12.10 0.66 -3.35
C VAL A 152 11.84 0.43 -4.83
N LEU A 153 11.17 1.38 -5.50
CA LEU A 153 10.72 1.21 -6.88
C LEU A 153 11.87 1.13 -7.89
N VAL A 154 12.92 1.93 -7.73
CA VAL A 154 14.04 1.94 -8.69
C VAL A 154 14.85 0.63 -8.62
N PRO A 155 15.27 0.14 -7.44
CA PRO A 155 15.91 -1.18 -7.36
C PRO A 155 15.00 -2.33 -7.81
N LEU A 156 13.70 -2.26 -7.49
CA LEU A 156 12.74 -3.27 -7.95
C LEU A 156 12.61 -3.29 -9.47
N ALA A 157 12.57 -2.12 -10.12
CA ALA A 157 12.61 -2.04 -11.58
C ALA A 157 13.86 -2.70 -12.15
N GLY A 158 15.02 -2.58 -11.48
CA GLY A 158 16.24 -3.31 -11.84
C GLY A 158 16.05 -4.83 -11.81
N ARG A 159 15.44 -5.36 -10.74
CA ARG A 159 15.12 -6.80 -10.64
C ARG A 159 14.10 -7.26 -11.67
N VAL A 160 13.15 -6.41 -12.02
CA VAL A 160 12.19 -6.69 -13.10
C VAL A 160 12.91 -6.75 -14.45
N LEU A 161 13.81 -5.81 -14.76
CA LEU A 161 14.61 -5.85 -16.00
C LEU A 161 15.44 -7.13 -16.08
N GLU A 162 16.09 -7.53 -14.98
CA GLU A 162 16.83 -8.79 -14.87
C GLU A 162 15.94 -10.01 -15.10
N ALA A 163 14.79 -10.09 -14.43
CA ALA A 163 13.80 -11.15 -14.64
C ALA A 163 13.26 -11.17 -16.08
N CYS A 164 13.23 -10.00 -16.72
CA CYS A 164 12.91 -9.82 -18.13
C CYS A 164 14.11 -10.09 -19.08
N GLY A 165 15.28 -10.47 -18.60
CA GLY A 165 16.48 -10.66 -19.43
C GLY A 165 16.85 -9.42 -20.25
N LEU A 166 16.44 -8.23 -19.81
CA LEU A 166 16.71 -6.96 -20.48
C LEU A 166 18.00 -6.36 -19.92
N PRO A 167 18.90 -5.86 -20.79
CA PRO A 167 20.17 -5.29 -20.35
C PRO A 167 19.97 -3.89 -19.74
N GLY A 168 20.90 -3.53 -18.85
CA GLY A 168 21.05 -2.18 -18.32
C GLY A 168 20.34 -1.94 -16.98
N PRO A 169 20.80 -0.92 -16.22
CA PRO A 169 20.21 -0.61 -14.93
C PRO A 169 18.88 0.14 -15.08
N ALA A 170 18.00 -0.01 -14.09
CA ALA A 170 16.89 0.92 -13.91
C ALA A 170 17.42 2.33 -13.62
N ARG A 171 16.77 3.33 -14.19
CA ARG A 171 17.16 4.74 -14.03
C ARG A 171 16.23 5.43 -13.04
N ASP A 172 16.79 6.34 -12.26
CA ASP A 172 15.99 7.27 -11.46
C ASP A 172 15.19 8.17 -12.42
N PRO A 173 13.86 8.24 -12.30
CA PRO A 173 13.03 9.12 -13.12
C PRO A 173 13.21 10.62 -12.82
N GLY A 174 14.00 11.00 -11.80
CA GLY A 174 14.23 12.40 -11.44
C GLY A 174 13.02 13.10 -10.78
N ARG A 175 12.00 12.31 -10.41
CA ARG A 175 10.79 12.77 -9.72
C ARG A 175 10.31 11.69 -8.75
N THR A 176 9.61 12.10 -7.70
CA THR A 176 8.95 11.16 -6.78
C THR A 176 7.82 10.44 -7.51
N LEU A 177 7.85 9.11 -7.53
CA LEU A 177 6.75 8.28 -8.03
C LEU A 177 5.68 8.12 -6.95
N LEU A 178 4.43 7.91 -7.37
CA LEU A 178 3.29 7.68 -6.46
C LEU A 178 3.07 8.78 -5.41
N SER A 179 3.45 10.02 -5.74
CA SER A 179 3.47 11.17 -4.83
C SER A 179 2.14 11.90 -4.71
N SER A 180 1.02 11.33 -5.18
CA SER A 180 -0.28 12.00 -5.12
C SER A 180 -0.75 12.26 -3.68
N VAL A 181 -0.39 11.36 -2.76
CA VAL A 181 -0.60 11.49 -1.33
C VAL A 181 0.63 10.98 -0.59
N ARG A 182 1.06 11.71 0.44
CA ARG A 182 2.07 11.27 1.42
C ARG A 182 1.49 11.40 2.82
N ALA A 183 1.63 10.35 3.61
CA ALA A 183 1.13 10.30 4.98
C ALA A 183 2.15 10.91 5.97
N PRO A 184 1.69 11.44 7.12
CA PRO A 184 2.55 11.83 8.22
C PRO A 184 3.40 10.66 8.70
N ILE A 185 4.64 10.95 9.10
CA ILE A 185 5.55 9.99 9.72
C ILE A 185 5.90 10.55 11.10
N ARG A 186 5.52 9.79 12.12
CA ARG A 186 5.63 10.21 13.50
C ARG A 186 7.05 9.98 14.05
N PRO A 187 7.66 10.95 14.78
CA PRO A 187 9.00 10.78 15.36
C PRO A 187 9.14 9.52 16.21
N GLU A 188 8.13 9.20 17.01
CA GLU A 188 8.10 8.00 17.87
C GLU A 188 8.15 6.68 17.07
N VAL A 189 7.68 6.68 15.82
CA VAL A 189 7.77 5.52 14.92
C VAL A 189 9.18 5.41 14.36
N LEU A 190 9.79 6.52 13.95
CA LEU A 190 11.17 6.53 13.43
C LEU A 190 12.16 6.07 14.50
N ASP A 191 12.06 6.61 15.72
CA ASP A 191 12.89 6.22 16.87
C ASP A 191 12.75 4.72 17.17
N ALA A 192 11.52 4.22 17.24
CA ALA A 192 11.29 2.79 17.51
C ALA A 192 11.91 1.87 16.45
N LEU A 193 11.95 2.30 15.20
CA LEU A 193 12.53 1.55 14.07
C LEU A 193 14.04 1.82 13.88
N GLY A 194 14.65 2.69 14.70
CA GLY A 194 16.06 3.06 14.56
C GLY A 194 16.37 3.87 13.30
N LEU A 195 15.40 4.67 12.84
CA LEU A 195 15.50 5.51 11.64
C LEU A 195 15.78 6.97 12.01
N ASP A 196 16.34 7.72 11.05
CA ASP A 196 16.67 9.14 11.24
C ASP A 196 15.41 9.98 11.57
N PRO A 197 15.35 10.65 12.75
CA PRO A 197 14.25 11.52 13.14
C PRO A 197 13.99 12.68 12.16
N ALA A 198 14.99 13.11 11.38
CA ALA A 198 14.83 14.17 10.39
C ALA A 198 13.87 13.79 9.25
N ALA A 199 13.57 12.50 9.08
CA ALA A 199 12.59 12.01 8.11
C ALA A 199 11.13 12.16 8.56
N ALA A 200 10.88 12.69 9.76
CA ALA A 200 9.54 12.91 10.28
C ALA A 200 8.73 13.87 9.39
N LEU A 201 7.43 13.61 9.29
CA LEU A 201 6.50 14.46 8.55
C LEU A 201 5.30 14.77 9.45
N PRO A 202 5.04 16.05 9.74
CA PRO A 202 4.01 16.42 10.71
C PRO A 202 2.58 16.31 10.14
N SER A 203 2.44 16.44 8.82
CA SER A 203 1.15 16.57 8.14
C SER A 203 1.08 15.65 6.93
N TRP A 204 -0.13 15.47 6.41
CA TRP A 204 -0.34 14.88 5.09
C TRP A 204 0.19 15.84 4.03
N ASP A 205 0.60 15.32 2.90
CA ASP A 205 0.78 16.05 1.65
C ASP A 205 -0.19 15.48 0.62
N VAL A 206 -1.05 16.32 0.05
CA VAL A 206 -2.01 15.94 -1.00
C VAL A 206 -1.72 16.79 -2.22
N GLY A 207 -1.08 16.19 -3.22
CA GLY A 207 -0.68 16.89 -4.44
C GLY A 207 0.23 18.11 -4.21
N GLY A 208 1.12 18.06 -3.21
CA GLY A 208 2.00 19.17 -2.83
C GLY A 208 1.37 20.16 -1.84
N THR A 209 0.14 19.91 -1.37
CA THR A 209 -0.53 20.75 -0.38
C THR A 209 -0.51 20.10 0.99
N PRO A 210 0.06 20.75 2.03
CA PRO A 210 -0.02 20.25 3.39
C PRO A 210 -1.46 20.19 3.89
N VAL A 211 -1.85 19.06 4.47
CA VAL A 211 -3.16 18.87 5.11
C VAL A 211 -2.97 18.37 6.54
N ASP A 212 -3.63 19.03 7.48
CA ASP A 212 -3.54 18.72 8.91
C ASP A 212 -4.15 17.34 9.25
N ASP A 213 -3.48 16.56 10.09
CA ASP A 213 -3.90 15.21 10.47
C ASP A 213 -5.17 15.22 11.34
N ASP A 214 -5.34 16.23 12.20
CA ASP A 214 -6.56 16.37 13.01
C ASP A 214 -7.76 16.81 12.17
N ALA A 215 -7.54 17.63 11.13
CA ALA A 215 -8.57 17.93 10.15
C ALA A 215 -9.02 16.66 9.39
N VAL A 216 -8.08 15.85 8.89
CA VAL A 216 -8.40 14.55 8.26
C VAL A 216 -9.20 13.65 9.22
N ALA A 217 -8.75 13.53 10.48
CA ALA A 217 -9.42 12.69 11.46
C ALA A 217 -10.88 13.13 11.73
N ARG A 218 -11.14 14.43 11.85
CA ARG A 218 -12.50 14.96 12.07
C ARG A 218 -13.44 14.68 10.90
N GLU A 219 -13.00 14.97 9.67
CA GLU A 219 -13.79 14.70 8.46
C GLU A 219 -14.12 13.22 8.30
N GLN A 220 -13.12 12.36 8.54
CA GLN A 220 -13.31 10.92 8.47
C GLN A 220 -14.17 10.37 9.61
N ALA A 221 -14.11 10.93 10.83
CA ALA A 221 -14.96 10.52 11.94
C ALA A 221 -16.45 10.73 11.63
N GLY A 222 -16.80 11.89 11.07
CA GLY A 222 -18.16 12.15 10.58
C GLY A 222 -18.60 11.17 9.49
N TRP A 223 -17.66 10.78 8.61
CA TRP A 223 -17.92 9.77 7.59
C TRP A 223 -18.12 8.36 8.17
N TYR A 224 -17.37 7.97 9.20
CA TYR A 224 -17.47 6.67 9.88
C TYR A 224 -18.76 6.50 10.68
N ALA A 225 -19.32 7.58 11.26
CA ALA A 225 -20.50 7.53 12.13
C ALA A 225 -21.71 6.84 11.48
N GLY A 226 -21.89 7.00 10.16
CA GLY A 226 -22.95 6.34 9.38
C GLY A 226 -22.53 5.01 8.74
N ARG A 227 -21.32 4.49 9.00
CA ARG A 227 -20.68 3.43 8.22
C ARG A 227 -20.13 2.29 9.08
N GLY A 228 -20.97 1.79 9.99
CA GLY A 228 -20.66 0.67 10.90
C GLY A 228 -19.97 -0.55 10.25
N PRO A 229 -20.35 -0.99 9.03
CA PRO A 229 -19.66 -2.11 8.38
C PRO A 229 -18.18 -1.87 8.05
N VAL A 230 -17.77 -0.62 7.74
CA VAL A 230 -16.35 -0.27 7.52
C VAL A 230 -15.59 -0.35 8.84
N VAL A 231 -16.16 0.23 9.90
CA VAL A 231 -15.59 0.17 11.26
C VAL A 231 -15.39 -1.30 11.65
N ALA A 232 -16.42 -2.13 11.52
CA ALA A 232 -16.36 -3.54 11.87
C ALA A 232 -15.34 -4.32 11.00
N ALA A 233 -15.26 -4.04 9.69
CA ALA A 233 -14.29 -4.67 8.80
C ALA A 233 -12.85 -4.28 9.15
N ALA A 234 -12.61 -3.00 9.50
CA ALA A 234 -11.31 -2.53 9.95
C ALA A 234 -10.87 -3.23 11.23
N LEU A 235 -11.73 -3.25 12.26
CA LEU A 235 -11.42 -3.86 13.55
C LEU A 235 -11.12 -5.35 13.42
N ARG A 236 -11.88 -6.09 12.60
CA ARG A 236 -11.60 -7.51 12.33
C ARG A 236 -10.28 -7.71 11.60
N ARG A 237 -10.02 -6.93 10.55
CA ARG A 237 -8.83 -7.09 9.69
C ARG A 237 -7.54 -6.69 10.39
N TYR A 238 -7.59 -5.65 11.23
CA TYR A 238 -6.42 -5.03 11.84
C TYR A 238 -6.28 -5.33 13.34
N GLY A 239 -7.05 -6.27 13.88
CA GLY A 239 -6.95 -6.72 15.28
C GLY A 239 -5.51 -6.95 15.78
N PRO A 240 -4.66 -7.71 15.06
CA PRO A 240 -3.27 -7.92 15.46
C PRO A 240 -2.45 -6.63 15.56
N ALA A 241 -2.68 -5.65 14.68
CA ALA A 241 -1.99 -4.35 14.74
C ALA A 241 -2.51 -3.49 15.89
N ILE A 242 -3.82 -3.51 16.14
CA ILE A 242 -4.47 -2.84 17.28
C ILE A 242 -3.90 -3.37 18.60
N GLU A 243 -3.83 -4.69 18.75
CA GLU A 243 -3.25 -5.35 19.91
C GLU A 243 -1.77 -5.01 20.08
N ALA A 244 -0.97 -5.13 19.02
CA ALA A 244 0.45 -4.81 19.05
C ALA A 244 0.75 -3.35 19.44
N LEU A 245 -0.15 -2.42 19.14
CA LEU A 245 -0.03 -0.99 19.50
C LEU A 245 -0.67 -0.66 20.86
N GLY A 246 -1.39 -1.60 21.47
CA GLY A 246 -2.16 -1.41 22.70
C GLY A 246 -3.30 -0.41 22.56
N LEU A 247 -4.01 -0.42 21.42
CA LEU A 247 -5.03 0.56 21.07
C LEU A 247 -6.44 0.23 21.56
#